data_AF-A0A965PFK7-F1
#
_entry.id   AF-A0A965PFK7-F1
#
_cell.length_a   1.000
_cell.length_b   1.000
_cell.length_c   1.000
_cell.angle_alpha   90.00
_cell.angle_beta   90.00
_cell.angle_gamma   90.00
#
_symmetry.space_group_name_H-M   'P 1'
#
loop_
_entity.id
_entity.type
_entity.pdbx_description
1 polymer ?
#
loop_
_entity_poly.entity_id
_entity_poly.type
_entity_poly.pdbx_seq_one_letter_code
_entity_poly.pdbx_strand_id
1 'polypeptide(L)' 'MSKTIHDIKGLAIGDKVAITISNPNDTTTCISGICTGIQALGEKENAGLTIKGIPNWIWIEDNMVVTWISDN' A
#
# COMPACT_ATOMS: atom_id res chain seq x y z
N MET A 1 -12.85 -0.71 6.66
CA MET A 1 -13.23 -1.09 5.28
C MET A 1 -11.93 -1.03 4.48
N SER A 2 -11.92 -1.32 3.18
CA SER A 2 -10.71 -1.27 2.35
C SER A 2 -10.57 0.08 1.66
N LYS A 3 -9.32 0.55 1.49
CA LYS A 3 -9.04 1.76 0.71
C LYS A 3 -9.21 1.49 -0.78
N THR A 4 -9.64 2.52 -1.50
CA THR A 4 -9.83 2.50 -2.94
C THR A 4 -8.55 2.89 -3.68
N ILE A 5 -8.44 2.53 -4.96
CA ILE A 5 -7.31 2.90 -5.81
C ILE A 5 -7.17 4.42 -5.97
N HIS A 6 -8.27 5.15 -5.81
CA HIS A 6 -8.27 6.61 -5.80
C HIS A 6 -7.48 7.21 -4.62
N ASP A 7 -7.41 6.51 -3.48
CA ASP A 7 -6.67 6.96 -2.30
C ASP A 7 -5.15 6.93 -2.49
N ILE A 8 -4.66 6.19 -3.49
CA ILE A 8 -3.23 6.07 -3.84
C ILE A 8 -2.94 6.61 -5.25
N LYS A 9 -3.80 7.50 -5.74
CA LYS A 9 -3.62 8.13 -7.06
C LYS A 9 -2.31 8.93 -7.09
N GLY A 10 -1.39 8.54 -7.97
CA GLY A 10 -0.06 9.15 -8.10
C GLY A 10 1.08 8.29 -7.57
N LEU A 11 0.79 7.16 -6.93
CA LEU A 11 1.77 6.11 -6.72
C LEU A 11 2.08 5.41 -8.04
N ALA A 12 3.37 5.21 -8.32
CA ALA A 12 3.85 4.50 -9.51
C ALA A 12 4.70 3.27 -9.15
N ILE A 13 4.77 2.33 -10.08
CA ILE A 13 5.75 1.23 -10.00
C ILE A 13 7.15 1.84 -10.05
N GLY A 14 8.01 1.44 -9.12
CA GLY A 14 9.35 1.97 -8.92
C GLY A 14 9.47 2.93 -7.73
N ASP A 15 8.35 3.49 -7.26
CA ASP A 15 8.36 4.42 -6.12
C ASP A 15 8.81 3.72 -4.82
N LYS A 16 9.47 4.48 -3.95
CA LYS A 16 9.77 4.05 -2.59
C LYS A 16 8.52 4.27 -1.76
N VAL A 17 7.98 3.20 -1.18
CA VAL A 17 6.74 3.21 -0.40
C VAL A 17 7.03 2.83 1.04
N ALA A 18 6.35 3.50 1.97
CA ALA A 18 6.21 3.10 3.36
C ALA A 18 4.72 2.97 3.69
N ILE A 19 4.34 1.81 4.23
CA ILE A 19 2.99 1.47 4.67
C ILE A 19 3.04 1.33 6.19
N THR A 20 2.34 2.21 6.88
CA THR A 20 2.17 2.15 8.33
C THR A 20 0.82 1.54 8.63
N ILE A 21 0.81 0.46 9.41
CA ILE A 21 -0.39 -0.26 9.83
C ILE A 21 -0.65 0.12 11.29
N SER A 22 -1.67 0.94 11.52
CA SER A 22 -2.09 1.31 12.86
C SER A 22 -3.03 0.24 13.41
N ASN A 23 -2.54 -0.50 14.40
CA ASN A 23 -3.34 -1.45 15.15
C ASN A 23 -3.82 -0.76 16.44
N PRO A 24 -5.13 -0.57 16.65
CA PRO A 24 -5.62 0.15 17.84
C PRO A 24 -5.31 -0.54 19.17
N ASN A 25 -4.98 -1.84 19.13
CA ASN A 25 -4.71 -2.66 20.30
C ASN A 25 -3.27 -3.18 20.36
N ASP A 26 -2.39 -2.78 19.44
CA ASP A 26 -1.04 -3.37 19.29
C ASP A 26 -0.03 -2.34 18.78
N THR A 27 1.23 -2.75 18.72
CA THR A 27 2.34 -2.01 18.12
C THR A 27 2.07 -1.68 16.66
N THR A 28 2.34 -0.42 16.30
CA THR A 28 2.28 0.05 14.92
C THR A 28 3.37 -0.67 14.12
N THR A 29 2.98 -1.32 13.03
CA THR A 29 3.91 -2.01 12.14
C THR A 29 4.17 -1.16 10.90
N CYS A 30 5.43 -1.09 10.48
CA CYS A 30 5.82 -0.39 9.25
C CYS A 30 6.42 -1.37 8.26
N ILE A 31 5.95 -1.30 7.01
CA ILE A 31 6.46 -2.05 5.88
C ILE A 31 6.98 -1.05 4.86
N SER A 32 8.23 -1.16 4.44
CA SER A 32 8.82 -0.26 3.45
C SER A 32 9.57 -1.00 2.36
N GLY A 33 9.52 -0.48 1.14
CA GLY A 33 10.28 -1.02 0.01
C GLY A 33 9.93 -0.34 -1.30
N ILE A 34 10.33 -0.97 -2.41
CA ILE A 34 10.02 -0.48 -3.75
C ILE A 34 8.68 -1.07 -4.20
N CYS A 35 7.74 -0.24 -4.65
CA CYS A 35 6.51 -0.71 -5.27
C CYS A 35 6.84 -1.39 -6.61
N THR A 36 6.48 -2.65 -6.77
CA THR A 36 6.68 -3.41 -8.02
C THR A 36 5.38 -3.77 -8.71
N GLY A 37 4.23 -3.45 -8.11
CA GLY A 37 2.93 -3.73 -8.69
C GLY A 37 1.82 -3.02 -7.91
N ILE A 38 0.84 -2.51 -8.65
CA ILE A 38 -0.38 -1.88 -8.14
C ILE A 38 -1.55 -2.57 -8.84
N GLN A 39 -2.54 -3.00 -8.08
CA GLN A 39 -3.69 -3.70 -8.65
C GLN A 39 -4.99 -3.24 -8.00
N ALA A 40 -6.04 -3.19 -8.82
CA ALA A 40 -7.41 -3.10 -8.33
C ALA A 40 -7.90 -4.51 -7.96
N LEU A 41 -8.47 -4.64 -6.76
CA LEU A 41 -9.00 -5.86 -6.19
C LEU A 41 -10.52 -5.76 -6.08
N GLY A 42 -11.22 -6.54 -6.90
CA GLY A 42 -12.67 -6.67 -6.89
C GLY A 42 -13.44 -5.49 -7.49
N GLU A 43 -14.77 -5.50 -7.30
CA GLU A 43 -15.71 -4.56 -7.93
C GLU A 43 -15.67 -3.13 -7.36
N LYS A 44 -15.08 -2.94 -6.17
CA LYS A 44 -15.03 -1.65 -5.45
C LYS A 44 -13.70 -0.91 -5.59
N GLU A 45 -12.88 -1.28 -6.58
CA GLU A 45 -11.56 -0.68 -6.82
C GLU A 45 -10.64 -0.71 -5.60
N ASN A 46 -10.71 -1.76 -4.75
CA ASN A 46 -9.80 -1.84 -3.61
C ASN A 46 -8.35 -1.91 -4.09
N ALA A 47 -7.40 -1.32 -3.37
CA ALA A 47 -6.01 -1.33 -3.79
C ALA A 47 -5.21 -2.48 -3.16
N GLY A 48 -4.40 -3.15 -3.98
CA GLY A 48 -3.32 -4.04 -3.55
C GLY A 48 -1.97 -3.57 -4.05
N LEU A 49 -0.92 -3.74 -3.22
CA LEU A 49 0.46 -3.41 -3.56
C LEU A 49 1.35 -4.65 -3.51
N THR A 50 2.27 -4.74 -4.46
CA THR A 50 3.43 -5.64 -4.39
C THR A 50 4.66 -4.81 -4.03
N ILE A 51 5.40 -5.25 -3.01
CA ILE A 51 6.62 -4.58 -2.55
C ILE A 51 7.81 -5.51 -2.77
N LYS A 52 8.90 -4.98 -3.36
CA LYS A 52 10.12 -5.74 -3.62
C LYS A 52 10.65 -6.40 -2.34
N GLY A 53 10.88 -7.71 -2.39
CA GLY A 53 11.39 -8.49 -1.27
C GLY A 53 10.30 -9.01 -0.32
N ILE A 54 9.04 -8.66 -0.54
CA ILE A 54 7.90 -9.21 0.20
C ILE A 54 7.17 -10.19 -0.72
N PRO A 55 7.12 -11.49 -0.37
CA PRO A 55 6.57 -12.52 -1.24
C PRO A 55 5.04 -12.44 -1.39
N ASN A 56 4.38 -11.77 -0.45
CA ASN A 56 2.92 -11.63 -0.42
C ASN A 56 2.48 -10.25 -0.87
N TRP A 57 1.29 -10.18 -1.46
CA TRP A 57 0.61 -8.92 -1.71
C TRP A 57 0.13 -8.29 -0.40
N ILE A 58 0.15 -6.96 -0.38
CA ILE A 58 -0.37 -6.18 0.74
C ILE A 58 -1.70 -5.58 0.28
N TRP A 59 -2.79 -6.07 0.84
CA TRP A 59 -4.10 -5.44 0.71
C TRP A 59 -4.09 -4.14 1.52
N ILE A 60 -4.44 -3.02 0.89
CA ILE A 60 -4.52 -1.74 1.58
C ILE A 60 -5.90 -1.56 2.24
N GLU A 61 -5.90 -1.54 3.57
CA GLU A 61 -7.09 -1.31 4.39
C GLU A 61 -7.16 0.13 4.92
N ASP A 62 -8.32 0.55 5.44
CA ASP A 62 -8.55 1.92 5.94
C ASP A 62 -7.65 2.30 7.12
N ASN A 63 -7.25 1.34 7.94
CA ASN A 63 -6.35 1.56 9.07
C ASN A 63 -4.87 1.66 8.65
N MET A 64 -4.58 1.57 7.35
CA MET A 64 -3.24 1.71 6.80
C MET A 64 -3.04 3.11 6.24
N VAL A 65 -1.88 3.68 6.53
CA VAL A 65 -1.40 4.91 5.91
C VAL A 65 -0.31 4.53 4.93
N VAL A 66 -0.53 4.86 3.65
CA VAL A 66 0.45 4.64 2.58
C VAL A 66 1.09 5.98 2.25
N THR A 67 2.41 6.05 2.34
CA THR A 67 3.21 7.21 1.92
C THR A 67 4.23 6.75 0.89
N TRP A 68 4.53 7.61 -0.08
CA TRP A 68 5.53 7.27 -1.10
C TRP A 68 6.34 8.49 -1.49
N ILE A 69 7.56 8.21 -1.94
CA ILE A 69 8.43 9.16 -2.61
C ILE A 69 8.51 8.68 -4.05
N SER A 70 8.00 9.51 -4.95
CA SER A 70 8.17 9.29 -6.38
C SER A 70 9.42 10.01 -6.85
N ASP A 71 10.25 9.29 -7.59
CA ASP A 71 11.41 9.86 -8.29
C ASP A 71 11.01 10.33 -9.72
N ASN A 72 9.71 10.36 -10.03
CA ASN A 72 9.15 10.95 -11.26
C ASN A 72 9.16 12.48 -11.26
#